data_AF-A0A6M1KJP4-F1
#
_entry.id   AF-A0A6M1KJP4-F1
#
_cell.length_a   1.000
_cell.length_b   1.000
_cell.length_c   1.000
_cell.angle_alpha   90.00
_cell.angle_beta   90.00
_cell.angle_gamma   90.00
#
_symmetry.space_group_name_H-M   'P 1'
#
loop_
_entity.id
_entity.type
_entity.pdbx_description
1 polymer ?
#
loop_
_entity_poly.entity_id
_entity_poly.type
_entity_poly.pdbx_seq_one_letter_code
_entity_poly.pdbx_strand_id
1 'polypeptide(L)'
;MQTTSTTHRSIVSLAKTAMITSIYVVMTLMLSPLSFGVVQVRFSEMLNYTALFNRRYVWAVTLGVFLANLTSPTALLDVPIGTLGTLVFIIISRWLAKLVQPKWAKFTIMGILFALSMFTIAGELTILTKVPFWPTYATIALGEAISMAIGGVVMMILTRFVDLDK
;
A
#
# COMPACT_ATOMS: atom_id res chain seq x y z
N MET A 1 -27.42 -26.96 14.49
CA MET A 1 -27.63 -25.69 13.75
C MET A 1 -26.61 -24.66 14.20
N GLN A 2 -25.42 -24.60 13.59
CA GLN A 2 -24.40 -23.54 13.86
C GLN A 2 -23.62 -23.12 12.59
N THR A 3 -23.89 -23.70 11.43
CA THR A 3 -23.11 -23.50 10.18
C THR A 3 -23.49 -22.24 9.40
N THR A 4 -24.60 -21.57 9.72
CA THR A 4 -25.06 -20.38 8.97
C THR A 4 -24.32 -19.09 9.37
N SER A 5 -23.81 -18.98 10.61
CA SER A 5 -23.15 -17.73 11.08
C SER A 5 -21.73 -17.53 10.55
N THR A 6 -21.05 -18.61 10.17
CA THR A 6 -19.66 -18.57 9.66
C THR A 6 -19.64 -18.14 8.19
N THR A 7 -20.59 -18.64 7.39
CA THR A 7 -20.71 -18.30 5.96
C THR A 7 -20.99 -16.82 5.74
N HIS A 8 -21.92 -16.24 6.51
CA HIS A 8 -22.24 -14.80 6.41
C HIS A 8 -21.02 -13.91 6.71
N ARG A 9 -20.24 -14.24 7.76
CA ARG A 9 -19.00 -13.50 8.09
C ARG A 9 -17.92 -13.67 7.02
N SER A 10 -17.82 -14.83 6.39
CA SER A 10 -16.90 -15.08 5.29
C SER A 10 -17.25 -14.22 4.07
N ILE A 11 -18.52 -14.16 3.67
CA ILE A 11 -18.99 -13.38 2.51
C ILE A 11 -18.73 -11.88 2.74
N VAL A 12 -19.12 -11.33 3.89
CA VAL A 12 -18.88 -9.92 4.23
C VAL A 12 -17.38 -9.60 4.20
N SER A 13 -16.55 -10.53 4.66
CA SER A 13 -15.11 -10.33 4.63
C SER A 13 -14.48 -10.34 3.25
N LEU A 14 -14.97 -11.21 2.36
CA LEU A 14 -14.55 -11.25 0.98
C LEU A 14 -14.94 -9.95 0.28
N ALA A 15 -16.17 -9.47 0.52
CA ALA A 15 -16.66 -8.21 -0.03
C ALA A 15 -15.80 -7.00 0.42
N LYS A 16 -15.45 -6.91 1.72
CA LYS A 16 -14.56 -5.86 2.23
C LYS A 16 -13.16 -5.91 1.58
N THR A 17 -12.62 -7.12 1.41
CA THR A 17 -11.31 -7.34 0.79
C THR A 17 -11.34 -6.91 -0.67
N ALA A 18 -12.34 -7.37 -1.43
CA ALA A 18 -12.54 -7.01 -2.83
C ALA A 18 -12.74 -5.50 -3.01
N MET A 19 -13.48 -4.84 -2.11
CA MET A 19 -13.67 -3.40 -2.14
C MET A 19 -12.34 -2.66 -1.99
N ILE A 20 -11.52 -2.98 -0.98
CA ILE A 20 -10.21 -2.34 -0.78
C ILE A 20 -9.29 -2.60 -1.97
N THR A 21 -9.23 -3.84 -2.46
CA THR A 21 -8.46 -4.19 -3.66
C THR A 21 -8.93 -3.38 -4.87
N SER A 22 -10.24 -3.23 -5.08
CA SER A 22 -10.78 -2.47 -6.20
C SER A 22 -10.47 -0.98 -6.10
N ILE A 23 -10.56 -0.38 -4.91
CA ILE A 23 -10.21 1.02 -4.68
C ILE A 23 -8.72 1.22 -4.98
N TYR A 24 -7.86 0.32 -4.52
CA TYR A 24 -6.42 0.37 -4.82
C TYR A 24 -6.18 0.38 -6.33
N VAL A 25 -6.74 -0.59 -7.05
CA VAL A 25 -6.54 -0.73 -8.51
C VAL A 25 -7.07 0.49 -9.25
N VAL A 26 -8.28 0.95 -8.94
CA VAL A 26 -8.90 2.12 -9.58
C VAL A 26 -8.07 3.37 -9.33
N MET A 27 -7.62 3.61 -8.10
CA MET A 27 -6.76 4.75 -7.79
C MET A 27 -5.45 4.70 -8.58
N THR A 28 -4.78 3.56 -8.66
CA THR A 28 -3.50 3.43 -9.38
C THR A 28 -3.70 3.63 -10.88
N LEU A 29 -4.79 3.10 -11.45
CA LEU A 29 -5.10 3.22 -12.87
C LEU A 29 -5.50 4.65 -13.27
N MET A 30 -6.38 5.28 -12.49
CA MET A 30 -6.81 6.67 -12.76
C MET A 30 -5.64 7.65 -12.63
N LEU A 31 -4.73 7.37 -11.71
CA LEU A 31 -3.53 8.17 -11.46
C LEU A 31 -2.30 7.55 -12.15
N SER A 32 -2.49 6.74 -13.19
CA SER A 32 -1.39 6.04 -13.89
C SER A 32 -0.25 6.99 -14.34
N PRO A 33 -0.52 8.19 -14.92
CA PRO A 33 0.54 9.14 -15.27
C PRO A 33 1.38 9.61 -14.08
N LEU A 34 0.76 9.66 -12.90
CA LEU A 34 1.42 10.00 -11.64
C LEU A 34 1.96 8.77 -10.90
N SER A 35 1.60 7.54 -11.27
CA SER A 35 1.95 6.33 -10.51
C SER A 35 3.15 5.57 -11.07
N PHE A 36 3.47 5.78 -12.36
CA PHE A 36 4.53 5.05 -13.09
C PHE A 36 5.59 5.97 -13.76
N GLY A 37 5.56 7.27 -13.48
CA GLY A 37 6.51 8.24 -14.03
C GLY A 37 7.81 8.36 -13.21
N VAL A 38 8.79 9.11 -13.74
CA VAL A 38 10.04 9.44 -13.01
C VAL A 38 9.74 10.26 -11.75
N VAL A 39 8.77 11.18 -11.84
CA VAL A 39 8.17 11.85 -10.69
C VAL A 39 6.83 11.17 -10.45
N GLN A 40 6.81 10.21 -9.51
CA GLN A 40 5.60 9.45 -9.18
C GLN A 40 5.15 9.64 -7.74
N VAL A 41 3.83 9.68 -7.57
CA VAL A 41 3.13 9.70 -6.28
C VAL A 41 2.11 8.58 -6.30
N ARG A 42 2.32 7.56 -5.46
CA ARG A 42 1.42 6.42 -5.37
C ARG A 42 0.40 6.63 -4.27
N PHE A 43 -0.65 7.39 -4.57
CA PHE A 43 -1.77 7.62 -3.63
C PHE A 43 -2.44 6.30 -3.17
N SER A 44 -2.39 5.25 -3.98
CA SER A 44 -2.94 3.94 -3.63
C SER A 44 -2.23 3.29 -2.44
N GLU A 45 -0.95 3.59 -2.20
CA GLU A 45 -0.18 3.06 -1.08
C GLU A 45 -0.68 3.60 0.28
N MET A 46 -1.49 4.68 0.29
CA MET A 46 -2.22 5.11 1.49
C MET A 46 -3.10 3.99 2.07
N LEU A 47 -3.60 3.08 1.23
CA LEU A 47 -4.41 1.95 1.67
C LEU A 47 -3.60 0.92 2.46
N ASN A 48 -2.27 0.95 2.43
CA ASN A 48 -1.46 0.10 3.30
C ASN A 48 -1.82 0.30 4.76
N TYR A 49 -2.21 1.51 5.18
CA TYR A 49 -2.67 1.78 6.55
C TYR A 49 -3.83 0.90 6.98
N THR A 50 -4.68 0.44 6.07
CA THR A 50 -5.74 -0.53 6.37
C THR A 50 -5.17 -1.85 6.91
N ALA A 51 -4.00 -2.28 6.43
CA ALA A 51 -3.32 -3.50 6.86
C ALA A 51 -2.82 -3.46 8.32
N LEU A 52 -2.70 -2.28 8.94
CA LEU A 52 -2.37 -2.16 10.36
C LEU A 52 -3.52 -2.62 11.27
N PHE A 53 -4.78 -2.41 10.85
CA PHE A 53 -5.97 -2.75 11.64
C PHE A 53 -6.27 -4.25 11.60
N ASN A 54 -6.25 -4.86 10.41
CA ASN A 54 -6.58 -6.27 10.25
C ASN A 54 -5.59 -7.02 9.35
N ARG A 55 -5.22 -8.24 9.76
CA ARG A 55 -4.36 -9.14 8.98
C ARG A 55 -4.94 -9.44 7.60
N ARG A 56 -6.26 -9.42 7.46
CA ARG A 56 -6.95 -9.65 6.18
C ARG A 56 -6.61 -8.57 5.14
N TYR A 57 -6.48 -7.33 5.57
CA TYR A 57 -6.23 -6.21 4.66
C TYR A 57 -4.81 -6.21 4.10
N VAL A 58 -3.87 -6.94 4.73
CA VAL A 58 -2.55 -7.24 4.12
C VAL A 58 -2.76 -7.90 2.75
N TRP A 59 -3.58 -8.96 2.69
CA TRP A 59 -3.87 -9.65 1.44
C TRP A 59 -4.66 -8.80 0.45
N ALA A 60 -5.59 -7.98 0.94
CA ALA A 60 -6.35 -7.06 0.09
C ALA A 60 -5.44 -6.08 -0.66
N VAL A 61 -4.47 -5.48 0.05
CA VAL A 61 -3.56 -4.50 -0.54
C VAL A 61 -2.51 -5.18 -1.41
N THR A 62 -1.93 -6.32 -0.99
CA THR A 62 -1.01 -7.09 -1.86
C THR A 62 -1.66 -7.49 -3.18
N LEU A 63 -2.92 -7.93 -3.16
CA LEU A 63 -3.67 -8.22 -4.39
C LEU A 63 -3.93 -6.96 -5.21
N GLY A 64 -4.18 -5.82 -4.56
CA GLY A 64 -4.33 -4.53 -5.22
C GLY A 64 -3.07 -4.12 -5.98
N VAL A 65 -1.91 -4.20 -5.31
CA VAL A 65 -0.60 -3.92 -5.90
C VAL A 65 -0.33 -4.85 -7.09
N PHE A 66 -0.62 -6.14 -6.92
CA PHE A 66 -0.42 -7.14 -7.97
C PHE A 66 -1.25 -6.81 -9.21
N LEU A 67 -2.55 -6.60 -9.03
CA LEU A 67 -3.46 -6.29 -10.14
C LEU A 67 -3.15 -4.95 -10.80
N ALA A 68 -2.79 -3.93 -10.01
CA ALA A 68 -2.40 -2.64 -10.54
C ALA A 68 -1.10 -2.72 -11.35
N ASN A 69 -0.09 -3.44 -10.85
CA ASN A 69 1.20 -3.57 -11.53
C ASN A 69 1.11 -4.42 -12.80
N LEU A 70 0.14 -5.32 -12.95
CA LEU A 70 -0.10 -6.02 -14.22
C LEU A 70 -0.40 -5.08 -15.39
N THR A 71 -0.91 -3.88 -15.08
CA THR A 71 -1.21 -2.85 -16.06
C THR A 71 -0.08 -1.83 -16.23
N SER A 72 1.03 -1.98 -15.49
CA SER A 72 2.14 -1.05 -15.60
C SER A 72 2.93 -1.26 -16.89
N PRO A 73 3.53 -0.20 -17.46
CA PRO A 73 4.41 -0.32 -18.64
C PRO A 73 5.60 -1.25 -18.41
N THR A 74 5.98 -1.44 -17.15
CA THR A 74 7.15 -2.19 -16.66
C THR A 74 6.74 -3.45 -15.88
N ALA A 75 5.55 -3.99 -16.16
CA ALA A 75 4.90 -5.06 -15.40
C ALA A 75 5.79 -6.29 -15.14
N LEU A 76 6.75 -6.61 -16.02
CA LEU A 76 7.60 -7.79 -15.86
C LEU A 76 8.49 -7.73 -14.60
N LEU A 77 8.97 -6.54 -14.21
CA LEU A 77 9.73 -6.35 -12.97
C LEU A 77 8.83 -5.77 -11.85
N ASP A 78 7.98 -4.79 -12.16
CA ASP A 78 7.10 -4.13 -11.19
C ASP A 78 6.18 -5.11 -10.46
N VAL A 79 5.67 -6.14 -11.15
CA VAL A 79 4.75 -7.10 -10.55
C VAL A 79 5.46 -7.89 -9.45
N PRO A 80 6.54 -8.66 -9.71
CA PRO A 80 7.21 -9.40 -8.64
C PRO A 80 7.89 -8.49 -7.62
N ILE A 81 8.61 -7.44 -8.05
CA ILE A 81 9.39 -6.59 -7.13
C ILE A 81 8.47 -5.71 -6.30
N GLY A 82 7.48 -5.06 -6.92
CA GLY A 82 6.52 -4.21 -6.23
C GLY A 82 5.63 -5.00 -5.28
N THR A 83 5.09 -6.16 -5.69
CA THR A 83 4.21 -6.94 -4.80
C THR A 83 4.94 -7.57 -3.63
N LEU A 84 6.11 -8.17 -3.87
CA LEU A 84 6.91 -8.78 -2.80
C LEU A 84 7.47 -7.70 -1.89
N GLY A 85 7.94 -6.58 -2.46
CA GLY A 85 8.40 -5.41 -1.71
C GLY A 85 7.30 -4.93 -0.77
N THR A 86 6.14 -4.55 -1.31
CA THR A 86 5.02 -4.07 -0.49
C THR A 86 4.60 -5.09 0.56
N LEU A 87 4.49 -6.38 0.22
CA LEU A 87 4.15 -7.43 1.19
C LEU A 87 5.15 -7.48 2.35
N VAL A 88 6.45 -7.49 2.06
CA VAL A 88 7.52 -7.52 3.06
C VAL A 88 7.47 -6.28 3.95
N PHE A 89 7.35 -5.09 3.34
CA PHE A 89 7.29 -3.84 4.10
C PHE A 89 6.02 -3.70 4.94
N ILE A 90 4.86 -4.21 4.49
CA ILE A 90 3.65 -4.29 5.33
C ILE A 90 3.90 -5.19 6.55
N ILE A 91 4.50 -6.37 6.34
CA ILE A 91 4.76 -7.32 7.43
C ILE A 91 5.72 -6.71 8.46
N ILE A 92 6.82 -6.10 8.00
CA ILE A 92 7.80 -5.43 8.85
C ILE A 92 7.15 -4.26 9.60
N SER A 93 6.46 -3.37 8.88
CA SER A 93 5.79 -2.21 9.47
C SER A 93 4.78 -2.62 10.54
N ARG A 94 4.04 -3.69 10.28
CA ARG A 94 3.05 -4.22 11.22
C ARG A 94 3.70 -4.91 12.42
N TRP A 95 4.87 -5.52 12.26
CA TRP A 95 5.64 -6.07 13.38
C TRP A 95 6.20 -4.94 14.26
N LEU A 96 6.81 -3.91 13.68
CA LEU A 96 7.28 -2.73 14.43
C LEU A 96 6.14 -1.99 15.10
N ALA A 97 4.99 -1.84 14.43
CA ALA A 97 3.82 -1.18 14.99
C ALA A 97 3.24 -1.89 16.23
N LYS A 98 3.56 -3.16 16.47
CA LYS A 98 3.19 -3.86 17.71
C LYS A 98 4.06 -3.44 18.91
N LEU A 99 5.28 -2.99 18.65
CA LEU A 99 6.22 -2.56 19.69
C LEU A 99 5.89 -1.16 20.24
N VAL A 100 4.95 -0.45 19.61
CA VAL A 100 4.63 0.94 19.91
C VAL A 100 3.16 1.09 20.30
N GLN A 101 2.91 1.81 21.41
CA GLN A 101 1.58 2.05 21.96
C GLN A 101 0.78 3.12 21.17
N PRO A 102 1.31 4.34 20.94
CA PRO A 102 0.53 5.40 20.29
C PRO A 102 0.17 5.09 18.84
N LYS A 103 -1.12 5.27 18.48
CA LYS A 103 -1.64 5.08 17.12
C LYS A 103 -0.91 5.94 16.08
N TRP A 104 -0.61 7.20 16.41
CA TRP A 104 0.09 8.11 15.51
C TRP A 104 1.48 7.60 15.14
N ALA A 105 2.23 7.04 16.11
CA ALA A 105 3.55 6.50 15.85
C ALA A 105 3.53 5.25 14.96
N LYS A 106 2.46 4.42 15.04
CA LYS A 106 2.27 3.29 14.11
C LYS A 106 2.14 3.75 12.67
N PHE A 107 1.40 4.84 12.43
CA PHE A 107 1.26 5.42 11.09
C PHE A 107 2.57 6.06 10.60
N THR A 108 3.31 6.73 11.48
CA THR A 108 4.61 7.30 11.15
C THR A 108 5.63 6.23 10.78
N ILE A 109 5.72 5.14 11.56
CA ILE A 109 6.62 4.01 11.27
C ILE A 109 6.35 3.43 9.90
N MET A 110 5.08 3.18 9.57
CA MET A 110 4.75 2.63 8.27
C MET A 110 5.00 3.62 7.13
N GLY A 111 4.68 4.91 7.33
CA GLY A 111 4.97 5.94 6.33
C GLY A 111 6.46 6.07 6.01
N ILE A 112 7.32 6.03 7.04
CA ILE A 112 8.77 6.08 6.87
C ILE A 112 9.27 4.81 6.17
N LEU A 113 8.83 3.63 6.59
CA LEU A 113 9.23 2.36 5.98
C LEU A 113 8.84 2.29 4.49
N PHE A 114 7.67 2.79 4.13
CA PHE A 114 7.21 2.86 2.74
C PHE A 114 7.95 3.92 1.92
N ALA A 115 8.22 5.10 2.49
CA ALA A 115 9.06 6.08 1.82
C ALA A 115 10.47 5.51 1.54
N LEU A 116 11.02 4.72 2.48
CA LEU A 116 12.29 4.03 2.28
C LEU A 116 12.19 2.91 1.26
N SER A 117 11.10 2.12 1.24
CA SER A 117 10.94 0.98 0.32
C SER A 117 11.01 1.37 -1.16
N MET A 118 10.81 2.65 -1.48
CA MET A 118 10.95 3.23 -2.81
C MET A 118 12.34 3.07 -3.44
N PHE A 119 13.37 2.67 -2.68
CA PHE A 119 14.66 2.30 -3.27
C PHE A 119 14.53 1.13 -4.26
N THR A 120 13.60 0.21 -4.04
CA THR A 120 13.37 -0.96 -4.89
C THR A 120 12.90 -0.54 -6.28
N ILE A 121 11.90 0.34 -6.33
CA ILE A 121 11.30 0.87 -7.55
C ILE A 121 12.25 1.86 -8.25
N ALA A 122 12.94 2.71 -7.50
CA ALA A 122 13.94 3.61 -8.07
C ALA A 122 15.11 2.82 -8.72
N GLY A 123 15.51 1.70 -8.12
CA GLY A 123 16.51 0.79 -8.67
C GLY A 123 16.04 0.17 -9.99
N GLU A 124 14.81 -0.33 -10.04
CA GLU A 124 14.18 -0.84 -11.26
C GLU A 124 14.15 0.21 -12.37
N LEU A 125 13.65 1.42 -12.07
CA LEU A 125 13.53 2.49 -13.06
C LEU A 125 14.90 2.92 -13.59
N THR A 126 15.92 2.96 -12.72
CA THR A 126 17.31 3.25 -13.12
C THR A 126 17.86 2.20 -14.08
N ILE A 127 17.58 0.91 -13.83
CA ILE A 127 18.05 -0.18 -14.70
C ILE A 127 17.35 -0.14 -16.06
N LEU A 128 16.04 0.10 -16.10
CA LEU A 128 15.27 0.10 -17.35
C LEU A 128 15.47 1.37 -18.19
N THR A 129 15.45 2.54 -17.56
CA THR A 129 15.44 3.84 -18.27
C THR A 129 16.79 4.56 -18.24
N LYS A 130 17.80 4.01 -17.55
CA LYS A 130 19.16 4.57 -17.40
C LYS A 130 19.21 5.97 -16.78
N VAL A 131 18.15 6.36 -16.07
CA VAL A 131 18.09 7.61 -15.30
C VAL A 131 18.95 7.53 -14.04
N PRO A 132 19.46 8.66 -13.51
CA PRO A 132 20.29 8.64 -12.30
C PRO A 132 19.47 8.18 -11.08
N PHE A 133 20.02 7.24 -10.30
CA PHE A 133 19.35 6.61 -9.15
C PHE A 133 18.98 7.61 -8.06
N TRP A 134 19.94 8.40 -7.57
CA TRP A 134 19.72 9.27 -6.41
C TRP A 134 18.64 10.34 -6.62
N PRO A 135 18.61 11.08 -7.75
CA PRO A 135 17.53 12.02 -8.04
C PRO A 135 16.18 11.34 -8.16
N THR A 136 16.13 10.21 -8.86
CA THR A 136 14.91 9.41 -9.06
C THR A 136 14.36 8.92 -7.72
N TYR A 137 15.21 8.30 -6.91
CA TYR A 137 14.86 7.86 -5.56
C TYR A 137 14.34 9.02 -4.71
N ALA A 138 15.00 10.17 -4.70
CA ALA A 138 14.55 11.33 -3.93
C ALA A 138 13.14 11.79 -4.35
N THR A 139 12.87 11.86 -5.65
CA THR A 139 11.54 12.25 -6.15
C THR A 139 10.44 11.25 -5.81
N ILE A 140 10.73 9.95 -5.94
CA ILE A 140 9.77 8.89 -5.67
C ILE A 140 9.52 8.75 -4.16
N ALA A 141 10.58 8.75 -3.35
CA ALA A 141 10.48 8.67 -1.89
C ALA A 141 9.73 9.89 -1.32
N LEU A 142 9.94 11.07 -1.90
CA LEU A 142 9.18 12.27 -1.51
C LEU A 142 7.72 12.17 -1.89
N GLY A 143 7.42 11.69 -3.10
CA GLY A 143 6.04 11.44 -3.53
C GLY A 143 5.32 10.45 -2.61
N GLU A 144 6.00 9.36 -2.25
CA GLU A 144 5.47 8.39 -1.30
C GLU A 144 5.31 8.96 0.10
N ALA A 145 6.27 9.74 0.60
CA ALA A 145 6.16 10.39 1.89
C ALA A 145 4.94 11.33 1.96
N ILE A 146 4.66 12.07 0.89
CA ILE A 146 3.46 12.91 0.78
C ILE A 146 2.19 12.05 0.77
N SER A 147 2.17 11.01 -0.05
CA SER A 147 1.07 10.05 -0.13
C SER A 147 0.75 9.48 1.26
N MET A 148 1.76 8.93 1.93
CA MET A 148 1.62 8.35 3.27
C MET A 148 1.24 9.38 4.33
N ALA A 149 1.76 10.62 4.27
CA ALA A 149 1.34 11.68 5.19
C ALA A 149 -0.16 11.99 5.05
N ILE A 150 -0.64 12.14 3.81
CA ILE A 150 -2.08 12.37 3.53
C ILE A 150 -2.88 11.13 3.96
N GLY A 151 -2.40 9.92 3.66
CA GLY A 151 -3.03 8.66 4.05
C GLY A 151 -3.17 8.51 5.56
N GLY A 152 -2.14 8.89 6.31
CA GLY A 152 -2.16 8.87 7.76
C GLY A 152 -3.24 9.79 8.32
N VAL A 153 -3.37 11.01 7.79
CA VAL A 153 -4.42 11.96 8.20
C VAL A 153 -5.81 11.42 7.85
N VAL A 154 -6.00 10.96 6.60
CA VAL A 154 -7.27 10.39 6.14
C VAL A 154 -7.68 9.21 7.03
N MET A 155 -6.76 8.29 7.34
CA MET A 155 -7.04 7.11 8.15
C MET A 155 -7.26 7.45 9.63
N MET A 156 -6.58 8.47 10.17
CA MET A 156 -6.86 8.99 11.51
C MET A 156 -8.27 9.58 11.63
N ILE A 157 -8.76 10.22 10.57
CA ILE A 157 -10.15 10.71 10.50
C ILE A 157 -11.11 9.52 10.33
N LEU A 158 -10.83 8.63 9.38
CA LEU A 158 -11.70 7.49 9.05
C LEU A 158 -11.91 6.57 10.26
N THR A 159 -10.86 6.33 11.05
CA THR A 159 -10.95 5.52 12.28
C THR A 159 -11.80 6.12 13.39
N ARG A 160 -12.15 7.42 13.30
CA ARG A 160 -13.14 8.03 14.21
C ARG A 160 -14.58 7.74 13.78
N PHE A 161 -14.82 7.46 12.49
CA PHE A 161 -16.15 7.24 11.93
C PHE A 161 -16.44 5.77 11.61
N VAL A 162 -15.40 4.96 11.37
CA VAL A 162 -15.50 3.57 10.94
C VAL A 162 -14.62 2.70 11.83
N ASP A 163 -15.24 1.70 12.45
CA ASP A 163 -14.58 0.71 13.29
C ASP A 163 -13.91 -0.35 12.39
N LEU A 164 -12.69 -0.07 11.93
CA LEU A 164 -11.92 -0.92 11.00
C LEU A 164 -11.45 -2.25 11.61
N ASP A 165 -11.63 -2.44 12.93
CA ASP A 165 -11.22 -3.63 13.67
C ASP A 165 -12.16 -4.85 13.45
N LYS A 166 -13.34 -4.66 12.83
CA LYS A 166 -14.34 -5.71 12.52
C LYS A 166 -14.47 -5.99 11.02
#